data_AF-A0AA42B7Y3-F1
#
_entry.id   AF-A0AA42B7Y3-F1
#
_cell.length_a   1.000
_cell.length_b   1.000
_cell.length_c   1.000
_cell.angle_alpha   90.00
_cell.angle_beta   90.00
_cell.angle_gamma   90.00
#
_symmetry.space_group_name_H-M   'P 1'
#
loop_
_entity.id
_entity.type
_entity.pdbx_description
1 polymer ?
#
loop_
_entity_poly.entity_id
_entity_poly.type
_entity_poly.pdbx_seq_one_letter_code
_entity_poly.pdbx_strand_id
1 'polypeptide(L)'
;MDVFDNWSESKACHDGSSAGKAIVVMTVAEEADWIDTFYPDSRSVMHAVKVVNSVPYDVHVMRDSKGEEQQLYFDLTYCHR
;
A
#
# COMPACT_ATOMS: atom_id res chain seq x y z
N MET A 1 -23.40 12.95 -10.08
CA MET A 1 -22.22 12.20 -10.53
C MET A 1 -21.20 12.35 -9.44
N ASP A 2 -21.31 11.45 -8.47
CA ASP A 2 -20.56 11.47 -7.23
C ASP A 2 -19.11 11.04 -7.48
N VAL A 3 -18.18 11.85 -6.99
CA VAL A 3 -16.72 11.62 -7.07
C VAL A 3 -16.31 10.32 -6.36
N PHE A 4 -17.20 9.75 -5.55
CA PHE A 4 -16.99 8.51 -4.80
C PHE A 4 -17.12 7.23 -5.65
N ASP A 5 -17.90 7.24 -6.74
CA ASP A 5 -18.10 6.02 -7.54
C ASP A 5 -16.88 5.69 -8.41
N ASN A 6 -16.15 6.70 -8.88
CA ASN A 6 -14.96 6.54 -9.71
C ASN A 6 -13.72 6.09 -8.89
N TRP A 7 -13.79 6.21 -7.56
CA TRP A 7 -12.72 5.80 -6.63
C TRP A 7 -12.76 4.29 -6.34
N SER A 8 -13.93 3.64 -6.44
CA SER A 8 -14.08 2.22 -6.10
C SER A 8 -13.50 1.26 -7.15
N GLU A 9 -13.56 1.60 -8.44
CA GLU A 9 -13.02 0.76 -9.52
C GLU A 9 -11.49 0.80 -9.60
N SER A 10 -10.88 1.96 -9.30
CA SER A 10 -9.42 2.09 -9.25
C SER A 10 -8.80 1.29 -8.08
N LYS A 11 -9.55 1.07 -7.00
CA LYS A 11 -9.13 0.27 -5.84
C LYS A 11 -9.00 -1.23 -6.15
N ALA A 12 -9.71 -1.76 -7.13
CA ALA A 12 -9.57 -3.18 -7.51
C ALA A 12 -8.20 -3.47 -8.16
N CYS A 13 -7.58 -2.46 -8.77
CA CYS A 13 -6.30 -2.59 -9.45
C CYS A 13 -5.08 -2.30 -8.55
N HIS A 14 -5.22 -1.55 -7.46
CA HIS A 14 -4.10 -1.09 -6.63
C HIS A 14 -4.36 -1.29 -5.12
N ASP A 15 -4.66 -2.52 -4.73
CA ASP A 15 -4.96 -2.92 -3.34
C ASP A 15 -3.71 -3.21 -2.49
N GLY A 16 -2.52 -3.15 -3.08
CA GLY A 16 -1.25 -3.42 -2.41
C GLY A 16 -0.94 -4.89 -2.21
N SER A 17 -1.79 -5.84 -2.64
CA SER A 17 -1.58 -7.28 -2.40
C SER A 17 -0.43 -7.90 -3.20
N SER A 18 0.10 -7.17 -4.20
CA SER A 18 1.24 -7.60 -5.02
C SER A 18 1.91 -6.39 -5.69
N ALA A 19 3.12 -6.57 -6.23
CA ALA A 19 3.81 -5.52 -6.98
C ALA A 19 3.00 -5.01 -8.20
N GLY A 20 2.25 -5.88 -8.87
CA GLY A 20 1.37 -5.49 -10.00
C GLY A 20 0.11 -4.75 -9.58
N LYS A 21 -0.19 -4.75 -8.27
CA LYS A 21 -1.29 -4.02 -7.64
C LYS A 21 -0.79 -3.05 -6.58
N ALA A 22 0.45 -2.58 -6.69
CA ALA A 22 1.03 -1.72 -5.67
C ALA A 22 0.21 -0.43 -5.52
N ILE A 23 0.05 0.04 -4.29
CA ILE A 23 -0.63 1.30 -3.97
C ILE A 23 0.29 2.43 -4.40
N VAL A 24 -0.21 3.34 -5.22
CA VAL A 24 0.57 4.49 -5.68
C VAL A 24 0.41 5.62 -4.67
N VAL A 25 1.53 6.04 -4.08
CA VAL A 25 1.62 7.16 -3.14
C VAL A 25 2.68 8.15 -3.64
N MET A 26 2.52 9.42 -3.32
CA MET A 26 3.48 10.48 -3.64
C MET A 26 4.36 10.83 -2.43
N THR A 27 3.93 10.49 -1.22
CA THR A 27 4.71 10.75 0.00
C THR A 27 4.59 9.61 1.02
N VAL A 28 5.58 9.51 1.91
CA VAL A 28 5.54 8.60 3.07
C VAL A 28 4.37 8.92 4.01
N ALA A 29 3.94 10.18 4.07
CA ALA A 29 2.77 10.56 4.86
C ALA A 29 1.48 9.96 4.28
N GLU A 30 1.31 10.01 2.95
CA GLU A 30 0.16 9.39 2.28
C GLU A 30 0.14 7.87 2.44
N GLU A 31 1.31 7.22 2.46
CA GLU A 31 1.46 5.80 2.77
C GLU A 31 0.99 5.47 4.19
N ALA A 32 1.47 6.24 5.17
CA ALA A 32 1.06 6.07 6.57
C ALA A 32 -0.45 6.29 6.74
N ASP A 33 -1.00 7.37 6.16
CA ASP A 33 -2.43 7.66 6.19
C ASP A 33 -3.26 6.54 5.54
N TRP A 34 -2.76 5.94 4.45
CA TRP A 34 -3.40 4.82 3.79
C TRP A 34 -3.42 3.59 4.71
N ILE A 35 -2.29 3.24 5.32
CA ILE A 35 -2.21 2.12 6.26
C ILE A 35 -3.16 2.34 7.43
N ASP A 36 -3.16 3.53 8.05
CA ASP A 36 -4.03 3.84 9.18
C ASP A 36 -5.52 3.80 8.80
N THR A 37 -5.85 4.16 7.57
CA THR A 37 -7.24 4.12 7.07
C THR A 37 -7.74 2.70 6.83
N PHE A 38 -6.93 1.84 6.21
CA PHE A 38 -7.37 0.51 5.78
C PHE A 38 -7.02 -0.62 6.74
N TYR A 39 -6.00 -0.40 7.58
CA TYR A 39 -5.49 -1.37 8.54
C TYR A 39 -5.35 -0.78 9.96
N PRO A 40 -6.38 -0.10 10.50
CA PRO A 40 -6.31 0.61 11.78
C PRO A 40 -6.00 -0.30 12.98
N ASP A 41 -6.41 -1.57 12.90
CA ASP A 41 -6.21 -2.57 13.95
C ASP A 41 -4.99 -3.48 13.70
N SER A 42 -4.21 -3.18 12.66
CA SER A 42 -2.99 -3.94 12.34
C SER A 42 -1.74 -3.14 12.68
N ARG A 43 -0.64 -3.83 12.94
CA ARG A 43 0.66 -3.20 13.16
C ARG A 43 1.67 -3.63 12.10
N SER A 44 2.53 -2.72 11.68
CA SER A 44 3.67 -3.07 10.84
C SER A 44 4.66 -3.90 11.67
N VAL A 45 4.96 -5.11 11.22
CA VAL A 45 5.93 -6.02 11.84
C VAL A 45 7.23 -6.13 11.04
N MET A 46 7.18 -5.74 9.77
CA MET A 46 8.35 -5.62 8.90
C MET A 46 8.11 -4.50 7.89
N HIS A 47 9.16 -3.74 7.61
CA HIS A 47 9.22 -2.77 6.53
C HIS A 47 10.53 -3.02 5.77
N ALA A 48 10.45 -3.19 4.45
CA ALA A 48 11.61 -3.31 3.59
C ALA A 48 11.37 -2.71 2.20
N VAL A 49 12.43 -2.19 1.58
CA VAL A 49 12.40 -1.86 0.15
C VAL A 49 12.67 -3.12 -0.66
N LYS A 50 11.82 -3.40 -1.66
CA LYS A 50 11.98 -4.54 -2.58
C LYS A 50 11.98 -4.06 -4.02
N VAL A 51 12.98 -4.50 -4.79
CA VAL A 51 13.04 -4.23 -6.23
C VAL A 51 12.43 -5.39 -7.00
N VAL A 52 11.40 -5.13 -7.81
CA VAL A 52 10.77 -6.12 -8.69
C VAL A 52 10.77 -5.55 -10.11
N ASN A 53 11.37 -6.26 -11.07
CA ASN A 53 11.49 -5.81 -12.46
C ASN A 53 12.07 -4.39 -12.59
N SER A 54 13.10 -4.07 -11.80
CA SER A 54 13.76 -2.75 -11.74
C SER A 54 12.92 -1.60 -11.16
N VAL A 55 11.71 -1.87 -10.64
CA VAL A 55 10.89 -0.89 -9.92
C VAL A 55 11.07 -1.09 -8.41
N PRO A 56 11.42 -0.03 -7.64
CA PRO A 56 11.51 -0.10 -6.19
C PRO A 56 10.11 0.06 -5.57
N TYR A 57 9.77 -0.87 -4.68
CA TYR A 57 8.54 -0.83 -3.89
C TYR A 57 8.89 -0.70 -2.41
N ASP A 58 8.12 0.11 -1.70
CA ASP A 58 8.04 -0.03 -0.25
C ASP A 58 7.14 -1.22 0.08
N VAL A 59 7.53 -2.00 1.07
CA VAL A 59 6.82 -3.21 1.46
C VAL A 59 6.63 -3.24 2.96
N HIS A 60 5.36 -3.22 3.37
CA HIS A 60 4.96 -3.43 4.76
C HIS A 60 4.40 -4.84 4.93
N VAL A 61 4.81 -5.52 6.00
CA VAL A 61 4.09 -6.67 6.51
C VAL A 61 3.27 -6.20 7.70
N MET A 62 1.95 -6.23 7.54
CA MET A 62 1.00 -5.87 8.58
C MET A 62 0.52 -7.14 9.26
N ARG A 63 0.46 -7.13 10.59
CA ARG A 63 -0.11 -8.22 11.39
C ARG A 63 -1.34 -7.74 12.15
N ASP A 64 -2.44 -8.47 12.02
CA ASP A 64 -3.70 -8.18 12.70
C ASP A 64 -3.75 -8.74 14.15
N SER A 65 -4.87 -8.52 14.84
CA SER A 65 -5.10 -9.01 16.20
C SER A 65 -5.26 -10.53 16.32
N LYS A 66 -5.52 -11.22 15.20
CA LYS A 66 -5.58 -12.69 15.12
C LYS A 66 -4.22 -13.31 14.84
N GLY A 67 -3.23 -12.49 14.51
CA GLY A 67 -1.88 -12.92 14.17
C GLY A 67 -1.70 -13.20 12.67
N GLU A 68 -2.71 -12.91 11.85
CA GLU A 68 -2.64 -13.05 10.40
C GLU A 68 -1.76 -11.95 9.80
N GLU A 69 -0.90 -12.34 8.87
CA GLU A 69 0.03 -11.44 8.20
C GLU A 69 -0.38 -11.20 6.76
N GLN A 70 -0.24 -9.95 6.34
CA GLN A 70 -0.44 -9.55 4.96
C GLN A 70 0.67 -8.61 4.52
N GLN A 71 1.07 -8.75 3.27
CA GLN A 71 2.10 -7.94 2.67
C GLN A 71 1.43 -6.87 1.79
N LEU A 72 1.80 -5.61 2.03
CA LEU A 72 1.38 -4.45 1.27
C LEU A 72 2.56 -3.94 0.46
N TYR A 73 2.31 -3.62 -0.81
CA TYR A 73 3.28 -3.05 -1.74
C TYR A 73 2.87 -1.61 -2.07
N PHE A 74 3.79 -0.66 -1.89
CA PHE A 74 3.64 0.73 -2.27
C PHE A 74 4.64 1.09 -3.36
N ASP A 75 4.19 1.77 -4.42
CA ASP A 75 5.04 2.22 -5.52
C ASP A 75 5.71 3.56 -5.17
N LEU A 76 7.03 3.53 -4.98
CA LEU A 76 7.84 4.69 -4.62
C LEU A 76 8.32 5.50 -5.83
N THR A 77 7.97 5.11 -7.06
CA THR A 77 8.47 5.77 -8.28
C THR A 77 8.06 7.25 -8.34
N TYR A 78 7.00 7.65 -7.63
CA TYR A 78 6.50 9.02 -7.59
C TYR A 78 6.99 9.83 -6.38
N CYS A 79 7.54 9.19 -5.33
CA CYS A 79 8.04 9.86 -4.13
C CYS A 79 9.31 10.72 -4.33
N HIS A 80 9.91 10.69 -5.53
CA HIS A 80 11.18 11.37 -5.82
C HIS A 80 11.08 12.51 -6.85
N ARG A 81 9.86 12.94 -7.22
CA ARG A 81 9.67 14.03 -8.19
C ARG A 81 9.51 15.41 -7.54
#